data_AF-A0A7S4E0F2-F1
#
_entry.id   AF-A0A7S4E0F2-F1
#
_cell.length_a   1.000
_cell.length_b   1.000
_cell.length_c   1.000
_cell.angle_alpha   90.00
_cell.angle_beta   90.00
_cell.angle_gamma   90.00
#
_symmetry.space_group_name_H-M   'P 1'
#
loop_
_entity.id
_entity.type
_entity.pdbx_description
1 polymer ?
#
loop_
_entity_poly.entity_id
_entity_poly.type
_entity_poly.pdbx_seq_one_letter_code
_entity_poly.pdbx_strand_id
1 'polypeptide(L)'
;MLVLSEMVMSSSCSVEPTWVVRLACALGIVLALFERSRSNKGQVIDAAMIDGVAYLSTFVTSRVKLWKTGPRGTNWIDGGAPFYNTYYTADGKCIALGAIEPQFYNAALKGLGFNKEERKELMSIQNDTTTWPGTKARFAELFKTKTRDEWLKVHR
;
A
#
# COMPACT_ATOMS: atom_id res chain seq x y z
N MET A 1 3.87 -14.19 -8.91
CA MET A 1 3.76 -14.04 -7.44
C MET A 1 2.89 -12.82 -7.17
N LEU A 2 1.56 -12.99 -7.23
CA LEU A 2 0.58 -11.96 -6.94
C LEU A 2 0.44 -11.89 -5.42
N VAL A 3 0.76 -10.76 -4.81
CA VAL A 3 0.63 -10.58 -3.35
C VAL A 3 -0.82 -10.24 -3.03
N LEU A 4 -1.70 -11.24 -3.04
CA LEU A 4 -2.96 -11.16 -2.31
C LEU A 4 -2.67 -11.59 -0.88
N SER A 5 -2.38 -10.61 -0.03
CA SER A 5 -2.15 -10.84 1.40
C SER A 5 -3.49 -10.93 2.13
N GLU A 6 -3.63 -11.90 3.04
CA GLU A 6 -4.74 -11.94 3.98
C GLU A 6 -4.61 -10.76 4.96
N MET A 7 -5.46 -9.74 4.80
CA MET A 7 -5.57 -8.69 5.81
C MET A 7 -6.60 -9.14 6.86
N VAL A 8 -6.12 -9.86 7.88
CA VAL A 8 -6.86 -10.02 9.14
C VAL A 8 -6.83 -8.68 9.84
N MET A 9 -7.92 -7.92 9.79
CA MET A 9 -8.10 -6.74 10.64
C MET A 9 -8.27 -7.19 12.09
N SER A 10 -7.15 -7.43 12.75
CA SER A 10 -7.09 -7.51 14.21
C SER A 10 -7.47 -6.15 14.78
N SER A 11 -8.50 -6.12 15.62
CA SER A 11 -9.08 -4.95 16.29
C SER A 11 -8.16 -4.32 17.34
N SER A 12 -6.91 -4.79 17.49
CA SER A 12 -5.95 -4.36 18.51
C SER A 12 -4.63 -3.81 17.95
N CYS A 13 -4.63 -3.25 16.72
CA CYS A 13 -3.50 -2.44 16.26
C CYS A 13 -3.56 -1.03 16.88
N SER A 14 -3.29 -0.94 18.18
CA SER A 14 -2.90 0.31 18.81
C SER A 14 -1.52 0.67 18.26
N VAL A 15 -1.47 1.47 17.20
CA VAL A 15 -0.21 2.01 16.67
C VAL A 15 0.31 3.00 17.72
N GLU A 16 1.04 2.52 18.72
CA GLU A 16 1.71 3.42 19.65
C GLU A 16 2.68 4.29 18.84
N PRO A 17 2.59 5.64 18.88
CA PRO A 17 3.38 6.54 18.03
C PRO A 17 4.91 6.43 18.16
N THR A 18 5.41 5.56 19.04
CA THR A 18 6.80 5.51 19.50
C THR A 18 7.71 4.62 18.65
N TRP A 19 7.17 3.70 17.83
CA TRP A 19 8.00 2.71 17.12
C TRP A 19 8.97 3.33 16.10
N VAL A 20 8.57 4.43 15.44
CA VAL A 20 9.41 5.11 14.44
C VAL A 20 10.72 5.59 15.05
N VAL A 21 10.66 6.23 16.21
CA VAL A 21 11.85 6.77 16.86
C VAL A 21 12.71 5.67 17.47
N ARG A 22 12.11 4.57 17.93
CA ARG A 22 12.85 3.43 18.52
C ARG A 22 13.87 2.85 17.54
N LEU A 23 13.52 2.71 16.26
CA LEU A 23 14.45 2.19 15.24
C LEU A 23 15.57 3.18 14.94
N ALA A 24 15.26 4.47 14.82
CA ALA A 24 16.26 5.52 14.61
C ALA A 24 17.24 5.61 15.80
N CYS A 25 16.74 5.55 17.05
CA CYS A 25 17.55 5.50 18.26
C CYS A 25 18.45 4.24 18.29
N ALA A 26 17.87 3.07 18.03
CA ALA A 26 18.62 1.81 18.03
C ALA A 26 19.76 1.84 16.98
N LEU A 27 19.47 2.34 15.78
CA LEU A 27 20.48 2.53 14.73
C LEU A 27 21.57 3.52 15.19
N GLY A 28 21.18 4.64 15.79
CA GLY A 28 22.12 5.62 16.37
C GLY A 28 23.05 4.99 17.40
N ILE A 29 22.54 4.14 18.29
CA ILE A 29 23.34 3.42 19.30
C ILE A 29 24.33 2.47 18.64
N VAL A 30 23.89 1.70 17.64
CA VAL A 30 24.78 0.79 16.90
C VAL A 30 25.89 1.56 16.19
N LEU A 31 25.56 2.68 15.55
CA LEU A 31 26.54 3.54 14.88
C LEU A 31 27.51 4.18 15.88
N ALA A 32 27.03 4.60 17.05
CA ALA A 32 27.89 5.14 18.10
C ALA A 32 28.84 4.10 18.69
N LEU A 33 28.38 2.85 18.89
CA LEU A 33 29.23 1.75 19.31
C LEU A 33 30.28 1.39 18.24
N PHE A 34 29.89 1.45 16.97
CA PHE A 34 30.81 1.24 15.85
C PHE A 34 31.89 2.33 15.79
N GLU A 35 31.52 3.61 15.95
CA GLU A 35 32.47 4.73 15.99
C GLU A 35 33.42 4.62 17.20
N ARG A 36 32.88 4.27 18.37
CA ARG A 36 33.66 4.06 19.60
C ARG A 36 34.76 3.00 19.43
N SER A 37 34.56 2.00 18.58
CA SER A 37 35.58 0.96 18.31
C SER A 37 36.88 1.51 17.72
N ARG A 38 36.83 2.70 17.10
CA ARG A 38 38.00 3.37 16.51
C ARG A 38 38.42 4.59 17.31
N SER A 39 37.45 5.37 17.79
CA SER A 39 37.71 6.65 18.45
C SER A 39 37.97 6.52 19.96
N ASN A 40 37.51 5.44 20.59
CA ASN A 40 37.41 5.26 22.04
C ASN A 40 36.62 6.37 22.76
N LYS A 41 35.80 7.14 22.05
CA LYS A 41 34.99 8.21 22.63
C LYS A 41 33.50 7.83 22.64
N GLY A 42 32.79 8.32 23.64
CA GLY A 42 31.33 8.33 23.64
C GLY A 42 30.79 9.51 22.85
N GLN A 43 29.51 9.46 22.48
CA GLN A 43 28.79 10.54 21.83
C GLN A 43 27.34 10.59 22.32
N VAL A 44 26.72 11.77 22.23
CA VAL A 44 25.30 11.96 22.52
C VAL A 44 24.53 11.74 21.22
N ILE A 45 23.51 10.89 21.26
CA ILE A 45 22.60 10.65 20.15
C ILE A 45 21.35 11.48 20.41
N ASP A 46 21.14 12.50 19.59
CA ASP A 46 19.86 13.21 19.54
C ASP A 46 18.96 12.53 18.50
N ALA A 47 17.81 12.05 18.95
CA ALA A 47 16.87 11.31 18.13
C ALA A 47 15.46 11.86 18.35
N ALA A 48 15.11 12.86 17.54
CA ALA A 48 13.80 13.47 17.58
C ALA A 48 12.77 12.65 16.79
N MET A 49 11.54 12.54 17.32
CA MET A 49 10.44 11.85 16.63
C MET A 49 10.12 12.49 15.28
N ILE A 50 10.21 13.82 15.19
CA ILE A 50 9.92 14.58 13.97
C ILE A 50 10.89 14.24 12.83
N ASP A 51 12.17 14.03 13.14
CA ASP A 51 13.19 13.67 12.14
C ASP A 51 12.97 12.25 11.63
N GLY A 52 12.60 11.32 12.52
CA GLY A 52 12.24 9.96 12.14
C GLY A 52 11.03 9.90 11.20
N VAL A 53 9.98 10.67 11.51
CA VAL A 53 8.79 10.77 10.65
C VAL A 53 9.12 11.47 9.32
N ALA A 54 9.90 12.55 9.36
CA ALA A 54 10.35 13.24 8.15
C ALA A 54 11.11 12.29 7.23
N TYR A 55 12.04 11.51 7.77
CA TYR A 55 12.80 10.51 7.03
C TYR A 55 11.91 9.43 6.39
N LEU A 56 10.99 8.82 7.15
CA LEU A 56 10.05 7.83 6.59
C LEU A 56 9.11 8.43 5.55
N SER A 57 8.73 9.69 5.72
CA SER A 57 7.85 10.39 4.78
C SER A 57 8.56 10.76 3.47
N THR A 58 9.89 10.62 3.37
CA THR A 58 10.68 11.03 2.19
C THR A 58 10.15 10.46 0.88
N PHE A 59 9.68 9.21 0.87
CA PHE A 59 9.09 8.64 -0.36
C PHE A 59 7.83 9.40 -0.80
N VAL A 60 6.97 9.76 0.15
CA VAL A 60 5.73 10.51 -0.11
C VAL A 60 6.07 11.96 -0.47
N THR A 61 6.93 12.62 0.32
CA THR A 61 7.26 14.04 0.14
C THR A 61 8.16 14.31 -1.08
N SER A 62 9.05 13.40 -1.45
CA SER A 62 9.87 13.54 -2.68
C SER A 62 9.06 13.36 -3.96
N ARG A 63 7.92 12.67 -3.87
CA ARG A 63 7.03 12.39 -5.00
C ARG A 63 5.86 13.38 -5.07
N VAL A 64 5.88 14.52 -4.38
CA VAL A 64 4.77 15.53 -4.35
C VAL A 64 4.25 15.93 -5.74
N LYS A 65 5.09 15.87 -6.78
CA LYS A 65 4.65 16.10 -8.18
C LYS A 65 3.87 14.94 -8.81
N LEU A 66 4.06 13.71 -8.31
CA LEU A 66 3.37 12.47 -8.71
C LEU A 66 2.04 12.27 -7.97
N TRP A 67 1.97 12.73 -6.72
CA TRP A 67 0.71 12.84 -6.00
C TRP A 67 -0.07 13.99 -6.62
N LYS A 68 -1.21 13.70 -7.24
CA LYS A 68 -2.09 14.79 -7.64
C LYS A 68 -2.45 15.52 -6.35
N THR A 69 -2.33 16.84 -6.31
CA THR A 69 -2.63 17.69 -5.14
C THR A 69 -4.11 17.68 -4.72
N GLY A 70 -4.85 16.64 -5.09
CA GLY A 70 -6.22 16.40 -4.70
C GLY A 70 -6.34 15.98 -3.23
N PRO A 71 -7.58 15.90 -2.74
CA PRO A 71 -7.86 15.51 -1.37
C PRO A 71 -7.37 14.08 -1.06
N ARG A 72 -7.23 13.76 0.22
CA ARG A 72 -6.89 12.40 0.68
C ARG A 72 -7.83 11.37 0.06
N GLY A 73 -7.29 10.27 -0.45
CA GLY A 73 -8.04 9.18 -1.08
C GLY A 73 -8.26 9.36 -2.59
N THR A 74 -7.49 10.24 -3.25
CA THR A 74 -7.54 10.47 -4.71
C THR A 74 -6.23 10.16 -5.42
N ASN A 75 -5.27 9.55 -4.74
CA ASN A 75 -3.93 9.28 -5.27
C ASN A 75 -3.71 7.79 -5.56
N TRP A 76 -2.52 7.49 -6.09
CA TRP A 76 -2.13 6.14 -6.48
C TRP A 76 -2.09 5.15 -5.32
N ILE A 77 -1.60 5.57 -4.14
CA ILE A 77 -1.33 4.66 -3.01
C ILE A 77 -1.99 5.08 -1.70
N ASP A 78 -3.05 5.90 -1.77
CA ASP A 78 -3.86 6.32 -0.61
C ASP A 78 -5.28 5.74 -0.59
N GLY A 79 -5.55 4.75 -1.45
CA GLY A 79 -6.90 4.18 -1.71
C GLY A 79 -7.66 4.87 -2.85
N GLY A 80 -7.04 5.86 -3.50
CA GLY A 80 -7.56 6.55 -4.68
C GLY A 80 -7.61 5.71 -5.95
N ALA A 81 -6.67 4.78 -6.16
CA ALA A 81 -6.64 3.94 -7.34
C ALA A 81 -7.50 2.67 -7.18
N PRO A 82 -8.31 2.27 -8.19
CA PRO A 82 -9.07 1.01 -8.15
C PRO A 82 -8.18 -0.24 -8.05
N PHE A 83 -6.98 -0.18 -8.62
CA PHE A 83 -6.03 -1.28 -8.65
C PHE A 83 -5.09 -1.31 -7.42
N TYR A 84 -5.21 -0.34 -6.50
CA TYR A 84 -4.46 -0.28 -5.25
C TYR A 84 -5.41 0.09 -4.08
N ASN A 85 -6.29 -0.84 -3.72
CA ASN A 85 -7.33 -0.63 -2.72
C ASN A 85 -7.79 -1.95 -2.07
N THR A 86 -8.56 -1.84 -1.00
CA THR A 86 -9.23 -2.95 -0.33
C THR A 86 -10.71 -3.01 -0.69
N TYR A 87 -11.20 -4.20 -1.01
CA TYR A 87 -12.58 -4.46 -1.39
C TYR A 87 -13.23 -5.49 -0.46
N TYR A 88 -14.47 -5.22 -0.06
CA TYR A 88 -15.28 -6.17 0.71
C TYR A 88 -15.81 -7.28 -0.19
N THR A 89 -15.85 -8.49 0.36
CA THR A 89 -16.29 -9.72 -0.29
C THR A 89 -17.64 -10.17 0.26
N ALA A 90 -18.22 -11.23 -0.31
CA ALA A 90 -19.55 -11.72 0.06
C ALA A 90 -19.68 -12.08 1.57
N ASP A 91 -18.60 -12.59 2.17
CA ASP A 91 -18.55 -12.99 3.59
C ASP A 91 -18.19 -11.84 4.54
N GLY A 92 -18.24 -10.59 4.06
CA GLY A 92 -17.92 -9.40 4.86
C GLY A 92 -16.43 -9.22 5.16
N LYS A 93 -15.57 -10.12 4.66
CA LYS A 93 -14.11 -9.99 4.74
C LYS A 93 -13.58 -9.10 3.62
N CYS A 94 -12.31 -8.71 3.71
CA CYS A 94 -11.65 -7.85 2.73
C CYS A 94 -10.58 -8.59 1.91
N ILE A 95 -10.39 -8.14 0.67
CA ILE A 95 -9.23 -8.45 -0.17
C ILE A 95 -8.50 -7.16 -0.53
N ALA A 96 -7.18 -7.18 -0.40
CA ALA A 96 -6.32 -6.11 -0.89
C ALA A 96 -5.91 -6.40 -2.35
N LEU A 97 -6.26 -5.50 -3.26
CA LEU A 97 -5.79 -5.49 -4.63
C LEU A 97 -4.66 -4.47 -4.76
N GLY A 98 -3.45 -4.90 -5.15
CA GLY A 98 -2.26 -4.07 -5.28
C GLY A 98 -1.54 -4.27 -6.62
N ALA A 99 -2.25 -4.11 -7.73
CA ALA A 99 -1.75 -4.41 -9.08
C ALA A 99 -1.43 -3.11 -9.83
N ILE A 100 -0.32 -2.46 -9.47
CA ILE A 100 0.10 -1.18 -10.07
C ILE A 100 0.66 -1.39 -11.48
N GLU A 101 1.51 -2.40 -11.66
CA GLU A 101 2.16 -2.65 -12.94
C GLU A 101 1.19 -3.26 -13.96
N PRO A 102 1.21 -2.84 -15.25
CA PRO A 102 0.22 -3.24 -16.25
C PRO A 102 0.06 -4.75 -16.43
N GLN A 103 1.15 -5.51 -16.32
CA GLN A 103 1.14 -6.97 -16.42
C GLN A 103 0.39 -7.63 -15.26
N PHE A 104 0.55 -7.10 -14.03
CA PHE A 104 -0.16 -7.60 -12.86
C PHE A 104 -1.61 -7.16 -12.88
N TYR A 105 -1.88 -5.94 -13.34
CA TYR A 105 -3.24 -5.45 -13.51
C TYR A 105 -4.03 -6.32 -14.50
N ASN A 106 -3.44 -6.62 -15.66
CA ASN A 106 -4.06 -7.53 -16.64
C ASN A 106 -4.30 -8.94 -16.07
N ALA A 107 -3.35 -9.47 -15.29
CA ALA A 107 -3.50 -10.76 -14.62
C ALA A 107 -4.62 -10.73 -13.56
N ALA A 108 -4.72 -9.65 -12.79
CA ALA A 108 -5.80 -9.44 -11.83
C ALA A 108 -7.15 -9.38 -12.55
N LEU A 109 -7.28 -8.57 -13.60
CA LEU A 109 -8.51 -8.49 -14.39
C LEU A 109 -8.91 -9.84 -15.01
N LYS A 110 -7.93 -10.65 -15.43
CA LYS A 110 -8.17 -12.01 -15.92
C LYS A 110 -8.77 -12.90 -14.83
N GLY A 111 -8.21 -12.88 -13.62
CA GLY A 111 -8.75 -13.65 -12.49
C GLY A 111 -10.12 -13.16 -12.04
N LEU A 112 -10.39 -11.86 -12.16
CA LEU A 112 -11.70 -11.26 -11.94
C LEU A 112 -12.76 -11.67 -12.97
N GLY A 113 -12.36 -12.33 -14.06
CA GLY A 113 -13.28 -12.87 -15.07
C GLY A 113 -13.62 -11.91 -16.19
N PHE A 114 -12.93 -10.76 -16.31
CA PHE A 114 -13.11 -9.84 -17.43
C PHE A 114 -12.65 -10.46 -18.75
N ASN A 115 -13.47 -10.29 -19.79
CA ASN A 115 -13.15 -10.80 -21.12
C ASN A 115 -12.00 -10.00 -21.79
N LYS A 116 -11.55 -10.42 -22.98
CA LYS A 116 -10.39 -9.80 -23.63
C LYS A 116 -10.61 -8.31 -23.97
N GLU A 117 -11.80 -7.95 -24.43
CA GLU A 117 -12.12 -6.57 -24.82
C GLU A 117 -12.28 -5.68 -23.61
N GLU A 118 -12.99 -6.14 -22.57
CA GLU A 118 -13.12 -5.43 -21.29
C GLU A 118 -11.77 -5.18 -20.63
N ARG A 119 -10.86 -6.15 -20.69
CA ARG A 119 -9.50 -5.98 -20.16
C ARG A 119 -8.72 -4.92 -20.93
N LYS A 120 -8.85 -4.91 -22.26
CA LYS A 120 -8.18 -3.91 -23.09
C LYS A 120 -8.68 -2.49 -22.78
N GLU A 121 -9.98 -2.33 -22.58
CA GLU A 121 -10.59 -1.07 -22.15
C GLU A 121 -10.11 -0.67 -20.74
N LEU A 122 -10.21 -1.55 -19.75
CA LEU A 122 -9.79 -1.25 -18.38
C LEU A 122 -8.29 -0.94 -18.28
N MET A 123 -7.46 -1.58 -19.10
CA MET A 123 -6.03 -1.28 -19.18
C MET A 123 -5.74 0.07 -19.81
N SER A 124 -6.51 0.52 -20.81
CA SER A 124 -6.26 1.82 -21.44
C SER A 124 -6.60 3.00 -20.51
N ILE A 125 -7.57 2.82 -19.62
CA ILE A 125 -8.00 3.83 -18.65
C ILE A 125 -7.37 3.66 -17.26
N GLN A 126 -6.42 2.72 -17.07
CA GLN A 126 -5.86 2.40 -15.76
C GLN A 126 -5.40 3.65 -15.00
N ASN A 127 -4.66 4.54 -15.65
CA ASN A 127 -4.12 5.76 -15.03
C ASN A 127 -5.00 7.00 -15.21
N ASP A 128 -6.20 6.85 -15.78
CA ASP A 128 -7.17 7.93 -15.89
C ASP A 128 -7.97 8.08 -14.60
N THR A 129 -7.55 9.05 -13.79
CA THR A 129 -8.16 9.34 -12.48
C THR A 129 -9.62 9.76 -12.56
N THR A 130 -10.11 10.23 -13.71
CA THR A 130 -11.52 10.63 -13.87
C THR A 130 -12.46 9.41 -13.89
N THR A 131 -11.96 8.26 -14.34
CA THR A 131 -12.72 7.01 -14.45
C THR A 131 -12.65 6.15 -13.18
N TRP A 132 -11.76 6.50 -12.25
CA TRP A 132 -11.52 5.72 -11.02
C TRP A 132 -12.75 5.55 -10.14
N PRO A 133 -13.60 6.55 -9.88
CA PRO A 133 -14.79 6.35 -9.04
C PRO A 133 -15.72 5.27 -9.59
N GLY A 134 -15.98 5.29 -10.91
CA GLY A 134 -16.82 4.29 -11.57
C GLY A 134 -16.17 2.89 -11.56
N THR A 135 -14.88 2.82 -11.88
CA THR A 135 -14.13 1.54 -11.87
C THR A 135 -14.07 0.93 -10.47
N LYS A 136 -13.90 1.74 -9.42
CA LYS A 136 -13.96 1.28 -8.03
C LYS A 136 -15.30 0.68 -7.68
N ALA A 137 -16.40 1.36 -8.04
CA ALA A 137 -17.74 0.85 -7.79
C ALA A 137 -17.96 -0.49 -8.50
N ARG A 138 -17.54 -0.60 -9.77
CA ARG A 138 -17.60 -1.85 -10.53
C ARG A 138 -16.82 -2.99 -9.86
N PHE A 139 -15.60 -2.72 -9.38
CA PHE A 139 -14.81 -3.72 -8.66
C PHE A 139 -15.44 -4.09 -7.32
N ALA A 140 -15.96 -3.12 -6.57
CA ALA A 140 -16.61 -3.37 -5.29
C ALA A 140 -17.82 -4.30 -5.43
N GLU A 141 -18.65 -4.11 -6.45
CA GLU A 141 -19.77 -5.01 -6.73
C GLU A 141 -19.30 -6.39 -7.18
N LEU A 142 -18.24 -6.45 -7.99
CA LEU A 142 -17.66 -7.73 -8.41
C LEU A 142 -17.11 -8.53 -7.23
N PHE A 143 -16.36 -7.90 -6.33
CA PHE A 143 -15.78 -8.61 -5.18
C PHE A 143 -16.84 -9.16 -4.22
N LYS A 144 -18.02 -8.55 -4.15
CA LYS A 144 -19.17 -9.06 -3.38
C LYS A 144 -19.80 -10.34 -3.96
N THR A 145 -19.43 -10.77 -5.17
CA THR A 145 -20.03 -11.95 -5.80
C THR A 145 -19.48 -13.28 -5.26
N LYS A 146 -18.31 -13.27 -4.61
CA LYS A 146 -17.68 -14.46 -4.02
C LYS A 146 -17.10 -14.15 -2.65
N THR A 147 -16.89 -15.20 -1.86
CA THR A 147 -16.19 -15.11 -0.58
C THR A 147 -14.71 -14.84 -0.77
N ARG A 148 -14.04 -14.33 0.26
CA ARG A 148 -12.59 -14.09 0.23
C ARG A 148 -11.80 -15.33 -0.20
N ASP A 149 -12.13 -16.49 0.35
CA ASP A 149 -11.35 -17.72 0.13
C ASP A 149 -11.52 -18.26 -1.30
N GLU A 150 -12.67 -18.01 -1.92
CA GLU A 150 -12.90 -18.33 -3.35
C GLU A 150 -12.05 -17.44 -4.25
N TRP A 151 -11.99 -16.13 -3.98
CA TRP A 151 -11.12 -15.22 -4.72
C TRP A 151 -9.64 -15.56 -4.55
N LEU A 152 -9.20 -15.95 -3.35
CA LEU A 152 -7.81 -16.36 -3.11
C LEU A 152 -7.41 -17.60 -3.94
N LYS A 153 -8.33 -18.55 -4.18
CA LYS A 153 -8.07 -19.72 -5.03
C LYS A 153 -7.86 -19.35 -6.50
N VAL A 154 -8.52 -18.29 -6.99
CA VAL A 154 -8.44 -17.86 -8.40
C VAL A 154 -7.09 -17.20 -8.72
N HIS A 155 -6.43 -16.63 -7.72
CA HIS A 155 -5.23 -15.82 -7.86
C HIS A 155 -3.95 -16.43 -7.24
N ARG A 156 -4.06 -17.67 -6.75
CA ARG A 156 -2.92 -18.50 -6.34
C ARG A 156 -2.19 -19.06 -7.56
#